data_AF-A0A2G9PUG8-F1
#
_entry.id   AF-A0A2G9PUG8-F1
#
_cell.length_a   1.000
_cell.length_b   1.000
_cell.length_c   1.000
_cell.angle_alpha   90.00
_cell.angle_beta   90.00
_cell.angle_gamma   90.00
#
_symmetry.space_group_name_H-M   'P 1'
#
loop_
_entity.id
_entity.type
_entity.pdbx_description
1 polymer ?
#
loop_
_entity_poly.entity_id
_entity_poly.type
_entity_poly.pdbx_seq_one_letter_code
_entity_poly.pdbx_strand_id
1 'polypeptide(L)'
;MPSIYSFHCQYVSSLSAFGPILINNSSRDSPGTKWNLHITEFQIQGFNVTGLKFSYASDCAGFFSPGIWMGLVTTLLFVFILTYGLHMVMSLKTMDRFDDPKGPSIAVPQTE
;
A
#
# COMPACT_ATOMS: atom_id res chain seq x y z
N MET A 1 4.56 20.78 -11.94
CA MET A 1 3.18 20.79 -12.48
C MET A 1 3.28 20.98 -13.98
N PRO A 2 2.69 20.12 -14.80
CA PRO A 2 2.73 20.34 -16.24
C PRO A 2 1.96 21.63 -16.56
N SER A 3 2.55 22.51 -17.36
CA SER A 3 2.07 23.88 -17.61
C SER A 3 0.75 23.99 -18.39
N ILE A 4 0.16 22.85 -18.74
CA ILE A 4 -1.08 22.72 -19.53
C ILE A 4 -2.29 22.30 -18.67
N TYR A 5 -2.07 21.88 -17.43
CA TYR A 5 -3.12 21.47 -16.49
C TYR A 5 -3.33 22.55 -15.43
N SER A 6 -4.55 22.64 -14.90
CA SER A 6 -4.82 23.41 -13.69
C SER A 6 -4.45 22.58 -12.45
N PHE A 7 -4.07 23.22 -11.36
CA PHE A 7 -3.90 22.56 -10.07
C PHE A 7 -5.21 22.64 -9.30
N HIS A 8 -5.65 21.53 -8.72
CA HIS A 8 -6.87 21.45 -7.93
C HIS A 8 -6.63 20.76 -6.58
N CYS A 9 -7.28 21.24 -5.53
CA CYS A 9 -7.28 20.63 -4.21
C CYS A 9 -8.64 20.81 -3.52
N GLN A 10 -9.11 19.76 -2.86
CA GLN A 10 -10.25 19.84 -1.95
C GLN A 10 -10.02 20.84 -0.81
N TYR A 11 -8.82 20.82 -0.23
CA TYR A 11 -8.43 21.73 0.84
C TYR A 11 -6.96 22.14 0.69
N VAL A 12 -6.68 23.43 0.87
CA VAL A 12 -5.33 23.98 1.02
C VAL A 12 -5.29 24.69 2.36
N SER A 13 -4.50 24.16 3.29
CA SER A 13 -4.51 24.65 4.66
C SER A 13 -3.11 24.77 5.26
N SER A 14 -2.98 25.69 6.21
CA SER A 14 -1.83 25.80 7.12
C SER A 14 -2.05 25.07 8.45
N LEU A 15 -3.25 24.53 8.69
CA LEU A 15 -3.59 23.83 9.92
C LEU A 15 -3.10 22.37 9.86
N SER A 16 -2.41 21.93 10.92
CA SER A 16 -1.85 20.58 11.02
C SER A 16 -2.90 19.47 10.97
N ALA A 17 -4.12 19.74 11.43
CA ALA A 17 -5.23 18.77 11.46
C ALA A 17 -5.64 18.27 10.07
N PHE A 18 -5.38 19.04 9.01
CA PHE A 18 -5.83 18.74 7.65
C PHE A 18 -4.70 18.32 6.70
N GLY A 19 -3.50 18.01 7.20
CA GLY A 19 -2.34 17.73 6.35
C GLY A 19 -1.86 19.01 5.64
N PRO A 20 -1.10 19.88 6.34
CA PRO A 20 -0.86 21.24 5.89
C PRO A 20 0.02 21.26 4.63
N ILE A 21 -0.52 21.82 3.55
CA ILE A 21 0.24 22.12 2.32
C ILE A 21 0.98 23.46 2.49
N LEU A 22 0.39 24.39 3.26
CA LEU A 22 0.97 25.70 3.52
C LEU A 22 1.79 25.65 4.80
N ILE A 23 3.11 25.66 4.66
CA ILE A 23 4.04 25.63 5.78
C ILE A 23 4.45 27.06 6.11
N ASN A 24 4.25 27.49 7.35
CA ASN A 24 4.70 28.79 7.81
C ASN A 24 6.20 28.77 8.09
N ASN A 25 6.96 29.67 7.45
CA ASN A 25 8.38 29.85 7.73
C ASN A 25 8.58 30.82 8.90
N SER A 26 8.12 30.47 10.09
CA SER A 26 8.40 31.26 11.30
C SER A 26 9.72 30.81 11.93
N SER A 27 10.73 31.68 11.90
CA SER A 27 11.95 31.52 12.69
C SER A 27 11.63 31.68 14.18
N ARG A 28 12.27 30.86 15.03
CA ARG A 28 12.11 30.87 16.51
C ARG A 28 12.28 32.25 17.14
N ASP A 29 13.08 33.13 16.52
CA ASP A 29 13.43 34.47 17.01
C ASP A 29 12.42 35.58 16.67
N SER A 30 11.32 35.25 16.00
CA SER A 30 10.24 36.22 15.77
C SER A 30 8.90 35.53 16.03
N PRO A 31 8.28 35.74 17.20
CA PRO A 31 6.90 35.33 17.44
C PRO A 31 5.96 36.24 16.63
N GLY A 32 6.11 36.20 15.30
CA GLY A 32 5.20 36.84 14.37
C GLY A 32 3.82 36.20 14.49
N THR A 33 2.79 36.99 14.20
CA THR A 33 1.40 36.53 14.15
C THR A 33 1.27 35.31 13.24
N LYS A 34 0.83 34.19 13.81
CA LYS A 34 0.56 32.95 13.07
C LYS A 34 -0.77 33.08 12.34
N TRP A 35 -0.70 33.45 11.06
CA TRP A 35 -1.87 33.45 10.19
C TRP A 35 -2.24 32.03 9.81
N ASN A 36 -3.49 31.66 10.06
CA ASN A 36 -4.04 30.39 9.60
C ASN A 36 -4.87 30.62 8.34
N LEU A 37 -4.60 29.82 7.32
CA LEU A 37 -5.34 29.82 6.06
C LEU A 37 -6.00 28.45 5.88
N HIS A 38 -7.26 28.46 5.46
CA HIS A 38 -7.99 27.27 5.09
C HIS A 38 -8.88 27.61 3.90
N ILE A 39 -8.53 27.06 2.74
CA ILE A 39 -9.25 27.26 1.47
C ILE A 39 -9.82 25.92 1.06
N THR A 40 -11.11 25.89 0.76
CA THR A 40 -11.83 24.73 0.20
C THR A 40 -11.99 24.90 -1.31
N GLU A 41 -12.02 23.81 -2.07
CA GLU A 41 -12.23 23.82 -3.54
C GLU A 41 -11.25 24.76 -4.27
N PHE A 42 -9.96 24.62 -3.99
CA PHE A 42 -8.94 25.49 -4.56
C PHE A 42 -8.55 25.03 -5.97
N GLN A 43 -8.70 25.91 -6.95
CA GLN A 43 -8.22 25.68 -8.32
C GLN A 43 -7.41 26.87 -8.84
N ILE A 44 -6.25 26.61 -9.46
CA ILE A 44 -5.39 27.65 -10.02
C ILE A 44 -4.67 27.19 -11.29
N GLN A 45 -4.45 28.11 -12.23
CA GLN A 45 -3.64 27.89 -13.42
C GLN A 45 -2.85 29.16 -13.74
N GLY A 46 -1.52 29.09 -13.63
CA GLY A 46 -0.66 30.27 -13.80
C GLY A 46 -0.30 30.62 -15.25
N PHE A 47 -0.29 29.63 -16.14
CA PHE A 47 0.15 29.78 -17.53
C PHE A 47 -0.72 28.98 -18.50
N ASN A 48 -0.67 29.31 -19.79
CA ASN A 48 -1.39 28.63 -20.88
C ASN A 48 -2.91 28.51 -20.65
N VAL A 49 -3.53 29.54 -20.07
CA VAL A 49 -4.99 29.60 -19.96
C VAL A 49 -5.57 29.95 -21.32
N THR A 50 -6.49 29.11 -21.81
CA THR A 50 -7.15 29.30 -23.10
C THR A 50 -8.65 29.42 -22.91
N GLY A 51 -9.30 30.35 -23.61
CA GLY A 51 -10.77 30.48 -23.58
C GLY A 51 -11.34 30.91 -22.23
N LEU A 52 -10.54 31.59 -21.39
CA LEU A 52 -10.93 32.09 -20.06
C LEU A 52 -11.47 31.00 -19.11
N LYS A 53 -11.02 29.75 -19.30
CA LYS A 53 -11.42 28.60 -18.51
C LYS A 53 -10.19 27.82 -18.06
N PHE A 54 -10.30 27.18 -16.91
CA PHE A 54 -9.27 26.25 -16.47
C PHE A 54 -9.20 25.04 -17.41
N SER A 55 -7.98 24.59 -17.67
CA SER A 55 -7.72 23.30 -18.30
C SER A 55 -8.03 22.16 -17.33
N TYR A 56 -7.91 20.92 -17.81
CA TYR A 56 -8.08 19.72 -17.00
C TYR A 56 -7.30 19.81 -15.68
N ALA A 57 -7.91 19.34 -14.60
CA ALA A 57 -7.38 19.48 -13.25
C ALA A 57 -6.38 18.37 -12.94
N SER A 58 -5.28 18.76 -12.28
CA SER A 58 -4.35 17.88 -11.61
C SER A 58 -4.59 18.02 -10.12
N ASP A 59 -5.22 17.01 -9.53
CA ASP A 59 -5.49 16.98 -8.10
C ASP A 59 -4.22 16.84 -7.27
N CYS A 60 -4.20 17.46 -6.09
CA CYS A 60 -3.07 17.41 -5.18
C CYS A 60 -2.95 16.14 -4.33
N ALA A 61 -3.89 15.22 -4.50
CA ALA A 61 -3.83 13.88 -3.91
C ALA A 61 -3.59 12.84 -5.02
N GLY A 62 -2.69 11.90 -4.75
CA GLY A 62 -2.60 10.68 -5.55
C GLY A 62 -3.75 9.72 -5.23
N PHE A 63 -4.05 8.78 -6.12
CA PHE A 63 -5.09 7.76 -5.92
C PHE A 63 -4.96 7.00 -4.60
N PHE A 64 -3.73 6.73 -4.16
CA PHE A 64 -3.44 6.11 -2.87
C PHE A 64 -2.39 6.92 -2.12
N SER A 65 -2.60 7.09 -0.82
CA SER A 65 -1.59 7.71 0.05
C SER A 65 -0.36 6.80 0.18
N PRO A 66 0.82 7.36 0.50
CA PRO A 66 2.01 6.56 0.77
C PRO A 66 1.77 5.48 1.84
N GLY A 67 0.97 5.79 2.86
CA GLY A 67 0.61 4.83 3.92
C GLY A 67 -0.19 3.63 3.40
N ILE A 68 -1.15 3.87 2.50
CA ILE A 68 -1.94 2.79 1.88
C ILE A 68 -1.03 1.90 1.03
N TRP A 69 -0.12 2.48 0.26
CA TRP A 69 0.84 1.72 -0.54
C TRP A 69 1.73 0.82 0.32
N MET A 70 2.29 1.35 1.40
CA MET A 70 3.12 0.58 2.32
C MET A 70 2.33 -0.57 2.96
N GLY A 71 1.09 -0.32 3.36
CA GLY A 71 0.20 -1.35 3.92
C GLY A 71 -0.19 -2.43 2.92
N LEU A 72 -0.54 -2.05 1.69
CA LEU A 72 -0.95 -2.99 0.64
C LEU A 72 0.22 -3.92 0.28
N VAL A 73 1.39 -3.35 0.00
CA VAL A 73 2.58 -4.12 -0.41
C VAL A 73 3.02 -5.08 0.70
N THR A 74 3.05 -4.63 1.95
CA THR A 74 3.44 -5.48 3.09
C THR A 74 2.43 -6.60 3.33
N THR A 75 1.13 -6.30 3.29
CA THR A 75 0.07 -7.31 3.46
C THR A 75 0.14 -8.36 2.35
N LEU A 76 0.30 -7.94 1.10
CA LEU A 76 0.41 -8.86 -0.04
C LEU A 76 1.63 -9.77 0.09
N LEU A 77 2.78 -9.24 0.53
CA LEU A 77 3.98 -10.02 0.80
C LEU A 77 3.74 -11.08 1.88
N PHE A 78 3.11 -10.73 2.99
CA PHE A 78 2.78 -11.69 4.05
C PHE A 78 1.81 -12.78 3.56
N VAL A 79 0.77 -12.40 2.82
CA VAL A 79 -0.17 -13.36 2.22
C VAL A 79 0.55 -14.33 1.29
N PHE A 80 1.49 -13.85 0.48
CA PHE A 80 2.28 -14.70 -0.41
C PHE A 80 3.13 -15.71 0.39
N ILE A 81 3.82 -15.28 1.44
CA ILE A 81 4.64 -16.16 2.29
C ILE A 81 3.75 -17.20 3.01
N LEU A 82 2.62 -16.78 3.55
CA LEU A 82 1.69 -17.66 4.27
C LEU A 82 1.06 -18.70 3.35
N THR A 83 0.62 -18.30 2.16
CA THR A 83 0.04 -19.24 1.19
C THR A 83 1.09 -20.23 0.69
N TYR A 84 2.32 -19.79 0.46
CA TYR A 84 3.44 -20.68 0.14
C TYR A 84 3.71 -21.69 1.27
N GLY A 85 3.79 -21.22 2.51
CA GLY A 85 3.97 -22.10 3.68
C GLY A 85 2.84 -23.10 3.84
N LEU A 86 1.58 -22.66 3.71
CA LEU A 86 0.40 -23.51 3.79
C LEU A 86 0.39 -24.55 2.65
N HIS A 87 0.74 -24.14 1.43
CA HIS A 87 0.85 -25.04 0.29
C HIS A 87 1.88 -26.16 0.53
N MET A 88 3.02 -25.83 1.13
CA MET A 88 4.04 -26.82 1.50
C MET A 88 3.51 -27.82 2.52
N VAL A 89 2.78 -27.36 3.55
CA VAL A 89 2.18 -28.24 4.56
C VAL A 89 1.12 -29.16 3.95
N MET A 90 0.24 -28.63 3.09
CA MET A 90 -0.78 -29.43 2.41
C MET A 90 -0.19 -30.48 1.44
N SER A 91 1.04 -30.27 0.98
CA SER A 91 1.73 -31.18 0.07
C SER A 91 2.44 -32.35 0.77
N LEU A 92 2.41 -32.40 2.11
CA LEU A 92 2.97 -33.51 2.88
C LEU A 92 2.17 -34.79 2.60
N LYS A 93 2.76 -35.72 1.86
CA LYS A 93 2.23 -37.08 1.69
C LYS A 93 2.65 -37.93 2.90
N THR A 94 1.68 -38.52 3.59
CA THR A 94 1.94 -39.58 4.57
C THR A 94 2.45 -40.80 3.81
N MET A 95 3.60 -41.35 4.19
CA MET A 95 4.18 -42.52 3.55
C MET A 95 3.22 -43.72 3.66
N ASP A 96 2.69 -44.15 2.52
CA ASP A 96 1.81 -45.31 2.41
C ASP A 96 2.66 -46.58 2.37
N ARG A 97 3.30 -46.90 3.50
CA ARG A 97 4.18 -48.06 3.60
C ARG A 97 4.02 -48.77 4.93
N PHE A 98 2.84 -49.34 5.08
CA PHE A 98 2.65 -50.55 5.88
C PHE A 98 1.77 -51.60 5.19
N ASP A 99 1.80 -51.67 3.86
CA ASP A 99 1.25 -52.81 3.11
C ASP A 99 2.34 -53.49 2.27
N ASP A 100 3.12 -54.34 2.93
CA ASP A 100 3.65 -55.56 2.30
C ASP A 100 3.87 -56.67 3.36
N PRO A 101 2.79 -57.27 3.89
CA PRO A 101 2.91 -58.50 4.67
C PRO A 101 3.13 -59.69 3.71
N LYS A 102 4.35 -59.91 3.22
CA LYS A 102 4.69 -61.14 2.47
C LYS A 102 6.20 -61.46 2.47
N GLY A 103 6.73 -61.78 3.64
CA GLY A 103 7.89 -62.66 3.76
C GLY A 103 7.41 -64.12 3.90
N PRO A 104 7.93 -65.10 3.13
CA PRO A 104 7.42 -66.48 3.14
C PRO A 104 7.53 -67.10 4.54
N SER A 105 6.51 -67.85 4.96
CA SER A 105 6.60 -68.69 6.16
C SER A 105 7.74 -69.70 5.98
N ILE A 106 8.77 -69.61 6.82
CA ILE A 106 9.81 -70.65 6.94
C ILE A 106 9.09 -71.97 7.28
N ALA A 107 9.11 -72.93 6.36
CA ALA A 107 8.70 -74.29 6.64
C ALA A 107 9.82 -74.98 7.44
N VAL A 108 9.54 -75.33 8.69
CA VAL A 108 10.43 -76.13 9.53
C VAL A 108 10.25 -77.61 9.14
N PRO A 109 11.31 -78.35 8.77
CA PRO A 109 11.16 -79.78 8.56
C PRO A 109 10.89 -80.47 9.89
N GLN A 110 9.79 -81.21 9.99
CA GLN A 110 9.57 -82.16 11.07
C GLN A 110 10.49 -83.35 10.83
N THR A 111 11.56 -83.45 11.62
CA THR A 111 12.28 -84.70 11.81
C THR A 111 11.53 -85.57 12.82
N GLU A 112 11.15 -86.75 12.31
CA GLU A 112 10.64 -87.97 12.95
C GLU A 112 9.26 -87.93 13.65
#